data_AF-A0A2N6CHQ7-F1
#
_entry.id   AF-A0A2N6CHQ7-F1
#
_cell.length_a   1.000
_cell.length_b   1.000
_cell.length_c   1.000
_cell.angle_alpha   90.00
_cell.angle_beta   90.00
_cell.angle_gamma   90.00
#
_symmetry.space_group_name_H-M   'P 1'
#
loop_
_entity.id
_entity.type
_entity.pdbx_description
1 polymer ?
#
loop_
_entity_poly.entity_id
_entity_poly.type
_entity_poly.pdbx_seq_one_letter_code
_entity_poly.pdbx_strand_id
1 'polypeptide(L)'
;MDPNLTPDDGGIVLIQNVTTQEHTVSLFLDDSYALHPIQQGSFDPVVQGASYDAATGFTVPALTTAVFRKDPTGELCDIFGAATSYVRGGFNDWGIDNPMTEVGDTGVLQATVSVDTSSGSAIEYKIASEDWAAINCGGPEGVVSDVPLDDGNDPQESFFVTCGGSPGNLRSDFPATGGYKFSLDTTDQANPELTVLPQLGDAFGTTTTFVRGGFNDWGTGNPMIQVGDSAVLETTVNVGAEAYEFKIAEENWSTINCGGPDYSSPMAVAVGSPTTLNCSRNPSNLSATFNSAGNVKFSLDTSDTANPRLTVGAQEGVAWGSVPVFIRGGFNDWGTGSELTAAGSNYQTSIIIGASGYEFKVAAEDWSTINCGGADGMGPVPVGTPTVISCGANPPNLAITIPADGTYSFDVDITNPNNPTLTVTPQ
;
A
#
# COMPACT_ATOMS: atom_id res chain seq x y z
N MET A 1 3.74 -33.94 -30.51
CA MET A 1 3.00 -32.77 -30.02
C MET A 1 2.12 -33.27 -28.90
N ASP A 2 2.24 -32.66 -27.73
CA ASP A 2 1.26 -32.85 -26.65
C ASP A 2 -0.04 -32.16 -27.11
N PRO A 3 -1.17 -32.86 -27.21
CA PRO A 3 -2.42 -32.29 -27.69
C PRO A 3 -3.06 -31.27 -26.71
N ASN A 4 -2.46 -31.04 -25.55
CA ASN A 4 -3.01 -30.16 -24.50
C ASN A 4 -2.19 -28.87 -24.28
N LEU A 5 -1.20 -28.56 -25.12
CA LEU A 5 -0.51 -27.27 -25.11
C LEU A 5 -1.19 -26.32 -26.10
N THR A 6 -1.96 -25.37 -25.59
CA THR A 6 -2.39 -24.18 -26.34
C THR A 6 -1.39 -23.07 -25.96
N PRO A 7 -0.57 -22.55 -26.88
CA PRO A 7 0.40 -21.50 -26.54
C PRO A 7 -0.29 -20.18 -26.15
N ASP A 8 0.27 -19.47 -25.17
CA ASP A 8 -0.24 -18.20 -24.62
C ASP A 8 -0.24 -17.04 -25.65
N ASP A 9 0.46 -17.22 -26.77
CA ASP A 9 0.71 -16.25 -27.85
C ASP A 9 -0.34 -16.25 -28.99
N GLY A 10 -1.45 -16.97 -28.83
CA GLY A 10 -2.41 -17.19 -29.92
C GLY A 10 -1.86 -18.11 -31.03
N GLY A 11 -2.22 -17.83 -32.29
CA GLY A 11 -1.78 -18.64 -33.43
C GLY A 11 -0.30 -18.47 -33.74
N ILE A 12 0.52 -19.49 -33.45
CA ILE A 12 1.96 -19.50 -33.75
C ILE A 12 2.24 -20.10 -35.13
N VAL A 13 3.11 -19.44 -35.90
CA VAL A 13 3.69 -19.98 -37.13
C VAL A 13 5.20 -20.04 -36.98
N LEU A 14 5.75 -21.27 -36.96
CA LEU A 14 7.19 -21.51 -36.98
C LEU A 14 7.62 -21.90 -38.39
N ILE A 15 8.58 -21.17 -38.94
CA ILE A 15 9.16 -21.46 -40.26
C ILE A 15 10.67 -21.62 -40.10
N GLN A 16 11.16 -22.79 -40.52
CA GLN A 16 12.58 -23.09 -40.56
C GLN A 16 13.08 -23.05 -42.00
N ASN A 17 13.85 -22.02 -42.34
CA ASN A 17 14.54 -21.93 -43.61
C ASN A 17 15.92 -22.60 -43.50
N VAL A 18 16.02 -23.84 -43.94
CA VAL A 18 17.27 -24.63 -43.93
C VAL A 18 18.16 -24.40 -45.15
N THR A 19 17.83 -23.42 -46.00
CA THR A 19 18.58 -23.14 -47.23
C THR A 19 19.53 -21.95 -47.05
N THR A 20 20.47 -21.78 -47.97
CA THR A 20 21.39 -20.64 -47.99
C THR A 20 20.82 -19.40 -48.69
N GLN A 21 19.52 -19.37 -48.99
CA GLN A 21 18.84 -18.24 -49.61
C GLN A 21 17.62 -17.86 -48.75
N GLU A 22 17.23 -16.59 -48.81
CA GLU A 22 15.95 -16.16 -48.25
C GLU A 22 14.79 -16.80 -49.03
N HIS A 23 13.73 -17.16 -48.31
CA HIS A 23 12.51 -17.69 -48.91
C HIS A 23 11.30 -16.93 -48.41
N THR A 24 10.37 -16.68 -49.33
CA THR A 24 9.03 -16.20 -49.00
C THR A 24 8.03 -17.34 -49.17
N VAL A 25 7.18 -17.55 -48.16
CA VAL A 25 6.16 -18.60 -48.13
C VAL A 25 4.78 -17.95 -48.03
N SER A 26 4.00 -18.03 -49.11
CA SER A 26 2.68 -17.42 -49.22
C SER A 26 1.59 -18.26 -48.53
N LEU A 27 1.57 -18.20 -47.20
CA LEU A 27 0.57 -18.82 -46.34
C LEU A 27 -0.14 -17.75 -45.51
N PHE A 28 -1.39 -18.04 -45.12
CA PHE A 28 -2.17 -17.19 -44.21
C PHE A 28 -2.23 -15.72 -44.66
N LEU A 29 -2.47 -15.47 -45.96
CA LEU A 29 -2.48 -14.12 -46.56
C LEU A 29 -3.69 -13.26 -46.15
N ASP A 30 -4.74 -13.90 -45.62
CA ASP A 30 -5.94 -13.22 -45.11
C ASP A 30 -5.83 -12.89 -43.61
N ASP A 31 -4.68 -13.16 -42.98
CA ASP A 31 -4.38 -12.92 -41.57
C ASP A 31 -3.34 -11.80 -41.39
N SER A 32 -2.92 -11.52 -40.16
CA SER A 32 -1.80 -10.63 -39.86
C SER A 32 -0.88 -11.31 -38.86
N TYR A 33 0.43 -11.15 -39.02
CA TYR A 33 1.45 -11.78 -38.19
C TYR A 33 2.63 -10.83 -37.97
N ALA A 34 3.25 -10.95 -36.80
CA ALA A 34 4.50 -10.27 -36.47
C ALA A 34 5.57 -11.27 -35.98
N LEU A 35 6.85 -10.96 -36.20
CA LEU A 35 7.96 -11.74 -35.64
C LEU A 35 7.87 -11.74 -34.11
N HIS A 36 8.15 -12.86 -33.45
CA HIS A 36 8.09 -12.96 -31.99
C HIS A 36 9.05 -11.94 -31.32
N PRO A 37 8.64 -11.20 -30.26
CA PRO A 37 9.46 -10.14 -29.65
C PRO A 37 10.84 -10.60 -29.20
N ILE A 38 10.97 -11.81 -28.64
CA ILE A 38 12.28 -12.40 -28.31
C ILE A 38 13.21 -12.43 -29.52
N GLN A 39 12.70 -12.71 -30.72
CA GLN A 39 13.50 -12.74 -31.94
C GLN A 39 13.74 -11.34 -32.51
N GLN A 40 12.77 -10.43 -32.42
CA GLN A 40 12.95 -9.01 -32.76
C GLN A 40 14.05 -8.34 -31.89
N GLY A 41 14.06 -8.63 -30.59
CA GLY A 41 15.04 -8.13 -29.62
C GLY A 41 16.28 -9.01 -29.46
N SER A 42 16.45 -10.06 -30.28
CA SER A 42 17.58 -10.98 -30.16
C SER A 42 18.91 -10.35 -30.60
N PHE A 43 20.04 -10.98 -30.28
CA PHE A 43 21.36 -10.54 -30.77
C PHE A 43 21.67 -10.99 -32.22
N ASP A 44 20.83 -11.82 -32.83
CA ASP A 44 21.07 -12.34 -34.17
C ASP A 44 20.41 -11.41 -35.21
N PRO A 45 21.20 -10.60 -35.94
CA PRO A 45 20.65 -9.65 -36.90
C PRO A 45 20.04 -10.35 -38.13
N VAL A 46 20.30 -11.64 -38.33
CA VAL A 46 19.74 -12.41 -39.45
C VAL A 46 18.28 -12.76 -39.15
N VAL A 47 17.96 -13.26 -37.95
CA VAL A 47 16.55 -13.58 -37.61
C VAL A 47 15.67 -12.34 -37.48
N GLN A 48 16.25 -11.21 -37.05
CA GLN A 48 15.54 -9.92 -37.01
C GLN A 48 15.01 -9.50 -38.39
N GLY A 49 15.61 -9.98 -39.48
CA GLY A 49 15.16 -9.71 -40.85
C GLY A 49 13.93 -10.51 -41.28
N ALA A 50 13.44 -11.45 -40.46
CA ALA A 50 12.24 -12.22 -40.77
C ALA A 50 10.98 -11.33 -40.64
N SER A 51 10.08 -11.43 -41.61
CA SER A 51 8.92 -10.54 -41.72
C SER A 51 7.70 -11.27 -42.29
N TYR A 52 6.53 -10.66 -42.10
CA TYR A 52 5.29 -11.06 -42.73
C TYR A 52 4.68 -9.86 -43.45
N ASP A 53 4.15 -10.10 -44.64
CA ASP A 53 3.41 -9.12 -45.44
C ASP A 53 2.17 -9.81 -46.02
N ALA A 54 0.98 -9.23 -45.83
CA ALA A 54 -0.28 -9.87 -46.22
C ALA A 54 -0.40 -10.10 -47.75
N ALA A 55 0.36 -9.37 -48.58
CA ALA A 55 0.36 -9.56 -50.03
C ALA A 55 1.27 -10.73 -50.48
N THR A 56 2.27 -11.10 -49.68
CA THR A 56 3.34 -12.03 -50.11
C THR A 56 3.56 -13.22 -49.17
N GLY A 57 3.21 -13.09 -47.90
CA GLY A 57 3.33 -14.10 -46.84
C GLY A 57 4.55 -13.89 -45.96
N PHE A 58 5.14 -14.98 -45.48
CA PHE A 58 6.27 -14.94 -44.55
C PHE A 58 7.60 -14.95 -45.29
N THR A 59 8.43 -13.94 -45.08
CA THR A 59 9.80 -13.87 -45.58
C THR A 59 10.77 -14.28 -44.47
N VAL A 60 11.52 -15.36 -44.68
CA VAL A 60 12.44 -15.93 -43.69
C VAL A 60 13.87 -15.99 -44.26
N PRO A 61 14.84 -15.31 -43.63
CA PRO A 61 16.23 -15.31 -44.04
C PRO A 61 16.86 -16.70 -44.08
N ALA A 62 17.97 -16.81 -44.81
CA ALA A 62 18.72 -18.06 -44.96
C ALA A 62 19.13 -18.65 -43.59
N LEU A 63 19.11 -19.97 -43.46
CA LEU A 63 19.59 -20.72 -42.29
C LEU A 63 18.99 -20.25 -40.94
N THR A 64 17.71 -19.85 -40.94
CA THR A 64 17.04 -19.25 -39.78
C THR A 64 15.76 -19.99 -39.42
N THR A 65 15.46 -20.07 -38.12
CA THR A 65 14.14 -20.45 -37.61
C THR A 65 13.44 -19.19 -37.11
N ALA A 66 12.37 -18.77 -37.79
CA ALA A 66 11.55 -17.63 -37.40
C ALA A 66 10.22 -18.11 -36.80
N VAL A 67 9.82 -17.48 -35.70
CA VAL A 67 8.59 -17.72 -34.97
C VAL A 67 7.75 -16.46 -35.10
N PHE A 68 6.59 -16.59 -35.73
CA PHE A 68 5.63 -15.50 -35.90
C PHE A 68 4.43 -15.74 -35.00
N ARG A 69 3.92 -14.65 -34.43
CA ARG A 69 2.67 -14.64 -33.68
C ARG A 69 1.60 -13.99 -34.54
N LYS A 70 0.40 -14.56 -34.59
CA LYS A 70 -0.75 -13.94 -35.25
C LYS A 70 -1.07 -12.63 -34.53
N ASP A 71 -1.14 -11.51 -35.25
CA ASP A 71 -1.60 -10.27 -34.66
C ASP A 71 -3.06 -10.46 -34.24
N PRO A 72 -3.42 -10.17 -32.99
CA PRO A 72 -4.82 -10.04 -32.60
C PRO A 72 -5.35 -8.77 -33.26
N THR A 73 -5.73 -8.88 -34.53
CA THR A 73 -6.42 -7.88 -35.35
C THR A 73 -5.80 -6.47 -35.31
N GLY A 74 -4.82 -6.23 -36.19
CA GLY A 74 -4.44 -4.95 -36.83
C GLY A 74 -4.62 -3.63 -36.05
N GLU A 75 -3.50 -2.92 -35.84
CA GLU A 75 -3.43 -1.60 -35.18
C GLU A 75 -4.18 -1.55 -33.85
N LEU A 76 -3.46 -1.82 -32.76
CA LEU A 76 -3.88 -1.41 -31.42
C LEU A 76 -3.88 0.13 -31.38
N CYS A 77 -4.96 0.72 -31.90
CA CYS A 77 -5.48 1.95 -31.32
C CYS A 77 -5.69 1.64 -29.84
N ASP A 78 -5.25 2.54 -28.96
CA ASP A 78 -5.39 2.46 -27.52
C ASP A 78 -6.81 2.04 -27.07
N ILE A 79 -7.09 0.74 -27.05
CA ILE A 79 -8.43 0.21 -26.80
C ILE A 79 -8.85 0.48 -25.37
N PHE A 80 -7.85 0.55 -24.47
CA PHE A 80 -8.00 0.80 -23.05
C PHE A 80 -8.16 2.29 -22.73
N GLY A 81 -7.62 3.20 -23.56
CA GLY A 81 -7.90 4.64 -23.51
C GLY A 81 -9.16 5.08 -24.26
N ALA A 82 -9.70 4.25 -25.16
CA ALA A 82 -10.89 4.57 -25.97
C ALA A 82 -12.23 4.37 -25.24
N ALA A 83 -12.27 3.50 -24.23
CA ALA A 83 -13.47 3.21 -23.44
C ALA A 83 -13.11 2.82 -22.00
N THR A 84 -14.04 3.00 -21.07
CA THR A 84 -13.84 2.53 -19.69
C THR A 84 -13.84 1.01 -19.65
N SER A 85 -12.79 0.43 -19.08
CA SER A 85 -12.70 -0.99 -18.75
C SER A 85 -13.38 -1.26 -17.42
N TYR A 86 -14.12 -2.37 -17.32
CA TYR A 86 -14.73 -2.84 -16.08
C TYR A 86 -14.32 -4.28 -15.81
N VAL A 87 -14.12 -4.62 -14.54
CA VAL A 87 -14.04 -6.02 -14.12
C VAL A 87 -15.46 -6.54 -13.90
N ARG A 88 -15.92 -7.44 -14.77
CA ARG A 88 -17.31 -7.94 -14.83
C ARG A 88 -17.33 -9.43 -14.58
N GLY A 89 -18.09 -9.91 -13.61
CA GLY A 89 -18.12 -11.34 -13.27
C GLY A 89 -19.21 -11.71 -12.29
N GLY A 90 -19.11 -12.92 -11.72
CA GLY A 90 -20.09 -13.43 -10.76
C GLY A 90 -20.25 -12.57 -9.50
N PHE A 91 -19.22 -11.82 -9.08
CA PHE A 91 -19.24 -10.95 -7.90
C PHE A 91 -20.05 -9.65 -8.08
N ASN A 92 -20.41 -9.29 -9.32
CA ASN A 92 -21.21 -8.09 -9.62
C ASN A 92 -22.28 -8.34 -10.68
N ASP A 93 -22.76 -9.59 -10.81
CA ASP A 93 -23.77 -9.99 -11.80
C ASP A 93 -23.41 -9.59 -13.25
N TRP A 94 -22.12 -9.58 -13.58
CA TRP A 94 -21.57 -9.10 -14.87
C TRP A 94 -21.91 -7.62 -15.16
N GLY A 95 -22.14 -6.83 -14.12
CA GLY A 95 -22.43 -5.40 -14.15
C GLY A 95 -21.21 -4.53 -14.41
N ILE A 96 -21.35 -3.22 -14.19
CA ILE A 96 -20.32 -2.19 -14.45
C ILE A 96 -19.86 -1.49 -13.15
N ASP A 97 -20.09 -2.10 -11.99
CA ASP A 97 -19.84 -1.47 -10.69
C ASP A 97 -18.34 -1.33 -10.36
N ASN A 98 -17.47 -2.03 -11.09
CA ASN A 98 -16.02 -2.06 -10.86
C ASN A 98 -15.24 -1.48 -12.06
N PRO A 99 -15.29 -0.16 -12.30
CA PRO A 99 -14.47 0.48 -13.34
C PRO A 99 -12.99 0.40 -12.98
N MET A 100 -12.16 0.11 -13.97
CA MET A 100 -10.70 0.17 -13.84
C MET A 100 -10.23 1.60 -14.15
N THR A 101 -9.30 2.10 -13.34
CA THR A 101 -8.73 3.45 -13.45
C THR A 101 -7.23 3.35 -13.69
N GLU A 102 -6.67 4.21 -14.55
CA GLU A 102 -5.23 4.25 -14.79
C GLU A 102 -4.47 4.80 -13.58
N VAL A 103 -3.36 4.14 -13.25
CA VAL A 103 -2.47 4.56 -12.16
C VAL A 103 -1.44 5.55 -12.72
N GLY A 104 -1.73 6.84 -12.62
CA GLY A 104 -0.88 7.87 -13.25
C GLY A 104 -0.87 7.71 -14.78
N ASP A 105 0.28 7.97 -15.41
CA ASP A 105 0.48 7.79 -16.86
C ASP A 105 1.35 6.54 -17.13
N THR A 106 0.98 5.41 -16.54
CA THR A 106 1.80 4.19 -16.54
C THR A 106 1.35 3.13 -17.55
N GLY A 107 0.14 3.25 -18.11
CA GLY A 107 -0.47 2.17 -18.88
C GLY A 107 -0.99 1.02 -18.00
N VAL A 108 -1.05 1.17 -16.67
CA VAL A 108 -1.60 0.17 -15.75
C VAL A 108 -2.98 0.60 -15.26
N LEU A 109 -3.99 -0.22 -15.54
CA LEU A 109 -5.36 -0.03 -15.08
C LEU A 109 -5.62 -0.86 -13.83
N GLN A 110 -6.30 -0.30 -12.82
CA GLN A 110 -6.61 -0.99 -11.57
C GLN A 110 -8.06 -0.83 -11.13
N ALA A 111 -8.63 -1.90 -10.58
CA ALA A 111 -9.89 -1.87 -9.84
C ALA A 111 -9.79 -2.75 -8.60
N THR A 112 -10.42 -2.32 -7.51
CA THR A 112 -10.67 -3.15 -6.33
C THR A 112 -12.10 -3.69 -6.41
N VAL A 113 -12.23 -5.00 -6.33
CA VAL A 113 -13.49 -5.74 -6.45
C VAL A 113 -13.81 -6.39 -5.12
N SER A 114 -15.00 -6.14 -4.58
CA SER A 114 -15.51 -6.90 -3.44
C SER A 114 -16.00 -8.27 -3.90
N VAL A 115 -15.40 -9.32 -3.36
CA VAL A 115 -15.73 -10.71 -3.67
C VAL A 115 -16.41 -11.36 -2.47
N ASP A 116 -17.59 -11.96 -2.68
CA ASP A 116 -18.24 -12.84 -1.72
C ASP A 116 -18.09 -14.30 -2.15
N THR A 117 -17.43 -15.11 -1.33
CA THR A 117 -17.18 -16.54 -1.61
C THR A 117 -18.23 -17.47 -0.97
N SER A 118 -19.29 -16.91 -0.38
CA SER A 118 -20.34 -17.68 0.31
C SER A 118 -21.07 -18.70 -0.58
N SER A 119 -21.17 -18.44 -1.88
CA SER A 119 -21.77 -19.34 -2.89
C SER A 119 -20.76 -20.20 -3.67
N GLY A 120 -19.47 -20.07 -3.37
CA GLY A 120 -18.38 -20.72 -4.08
C GLY A 120 -17.20 -19.77 -4.28
N SER A 121 -15.98 -20.31 -4.18
CA SER A 121 -14.74 -19.55 -4.31
C SER A 121 -14.26 -19.38 -5.75
N ALA A 122 -14.63 -20.30 -6.65
CA ALA A 122 -14.31 -20.22 -8.06
C ALA A 122 -15.29 -19.31 -8.80
N ILE A 123 -14.85 -18.09 -9.14
CA ILE A 123 -15.72 -17.06 -9.74
C ILE A 123 -15.19 -16.70 -11.13
N GLU A 124 -16.07 -16.75 -12.12
CA GLU A 124 -15.78 -16.35 -13.49
C GLU A 124 -15.96 -14.84 -13.69
N TYR A 125 -15.10 -14.26 -14.53
CA TYR A 125 -15.11 -12.83 -14.86
C TYR A 125 -14.45 -12.55 -16.23
N LYS A 126 -14.54 -11.30 -16.66
CA LYS A 126 -13.89 -10.70 -17.82
C LYS A 126 -13.51 -9.25 -17.54
N ILE A 127 -12.65 -8.71 -18.40
CA ILE A 127 -12.44 -7.26 -18.50
C ILE A 127 -13.14 -6.78 -19.76
N ALA A 128 -14.11 -5.88 -19.63
CA ALA A 128 -14.90 -5.43 -20.77
C ALA A 128 -15.44 -4.03 -20.60
N SER A 129 -15.75 -3.39 -21.73
CA SER A 129 -16.51 -2.14 -21.78
C SER A 129 -17.98 -2.41 -21.47
N GLU A 130 -18.74 -1.35 -21.18
CA GLU A 130 -20.19 -1.45 -20.93
C GLU A 130 -20.92 -2.16 -22.09
N ASP A 131 -20.57 -1.80 -23.32
CA ASP A 131 -21.17 -2.31 -24.55
C ASP A 131 -20.61 -3.65 -25.05
N TRP A 132 -19.58 -4.20 -24.39
CA TRP A 132 -18.81 -5.39 -24.80
C TRP A 132 -18.14 -5.32 -26.16
N ALA A 133 -18.30 -4.22 -26.91
CA ALA A 133 -17.84 -4.09 -28.28
C ALA A 133 -16.49 -3.38 -28.32
N ALA A 134 -16.32 -2.32 -27.53
CA ALA A 134 -15.07 -1.58 -27.47
C ALA A 134 -13.96 -2.40 -26.79
N ILE A 135 -14.28 -3.07 -25.69
CA ILE A 135 -13.35 -3.90 -24.91
C ILE A 135 -14.08 -5.18 -24.52
N ASN A 136 -13.46 -6.33 -24.82
CA ASN A 136 -13.89 -7.64 -24.37
C ASN A 136 -12.65 -8.51 -24.32
N CYS A 137 -12.16 -8.75 -23.11
CA CYS A 137 -10.91 -9.44 -22.85
C CYS A 137 -11.15 -10.62 -21.91
N GLY A 138 -10.47 -11.73 -22.20
CA GLY A 138 -10.52 -12.94 -21.40
C GLY A 138 -9.50 -13.98 -21.84
N GLY A 139 -9.87 -15.25 -21.75
CA GLY A 139 -9.03 -16.36 -22.21
C GLY A 139 -9.28 -16.73 -23.68
N PRO A 140 -8.70 -17.83 -24.18
CA PRO A 140 -8.98 -18.36 -25.50
C PRO A 140 -10.47 -18.63 -25.72
N GLU A 141 -10.95 -18.41 -26.95
CA GLU A 141 -12.36 -18.62 -27.32
C GLU A 141 -12.83 -20.04 -26.97
N GLY A 142 -13.99 -20.13 -26.30
CA GLY A 142 -14.59 -21.40 -25.89
C GLY A 142 -13.95 -22.07 -24.66
N VAL A 143 -12.98 -21.43 -24.02
CA VAL A 143 -12.29 -21.94 -22.83
C VAL A 143 -12.59 -21.06 -21.61
N VAL A 144 -12.70 -21.66 -20.42
CA VAL A 144 -12.63 -20.92 -19.16
C VAL A 144 -11.20 -21.04 -18.65
N SER A 145 -10.46 -19.93 -18.64
CA SER A 145 -9.05 -19.92 -18.24
C SER A 145 -8.90 -19.60 -16.77
N ASP A 146 -8.14 -20.43 -16.05
CA ASP A 146 -7.80 -20.16 -14.66
C ASP A 146 -6.70 -19.09 -14.59
N VAL A 147 -6.99 -18.02 -13.86
CA VAL A 147 -6.07 -16.93 -13.55
C VAL A 147 -5.61 -17.12 -12.10
N PRO A 148 -4.31 -17.35 -11.86
CA PRO A 148 -3.78 -17.50 -10.52
C PRO A 148 -3.97 -16.20 -9.71
N LEU A 149 -4.12 -16.35 -8.39
CA LEU A 149 -4.02 -15.22 -7.49
C LEU A 149 -2.56 -15.00 -7.17
N ASP A 150 -2.04 -13.83 -7.49
CA ASP A 150 -0.68 -13.44 -7.14
C ASP A 150 -0.50 -13.52 -5.63
N ASP A 151 0.31 -14.50 -5.24
CA ASP A 151 0.75 -14.65 -3.87
C ASP A 151 1.91 -13.71 -3.55
N GLY A 152 2.27 -12.79 -4.44
CA GLY A 152 3.31 -11.80 -4.25
C GLY A 152 4.72 -12.38 -4.24
N ASN A 153 4.93 -13.67 -4.44
CA ASN A 153 6.29 -14.19 -4.65
C ASN A 153 6.87 -13.69 -5.99
N ASP A 154 8.18 -13.85 -6.15
CA ASP A 154 8.88 -13.58 -7.41
C ASP A 154 9.15 -14.92 -8.11
N PRO A 155 8.72 -15.13 -9.37
CA PRO A 155 8.01 -14.17 -10.23
C PRO A 155 6.55 -13.97 -9.81
N GLN A 156 6.05 -12.75 -10.03
CA GLN A 156 4.64 -12.40 -9.86
C GLN A 156 3.77 -13.37 -10.67
N GLU A 157 2.68 -13.84 -10.07
CA GLU A 157 1.71 -14.67 -10.80
C GLU A 157 0.74 -13.77 -11.58
N SER A 158 0.67 -13.99 -12.89
CA SER A 158 -0.09 -13.16 -13.82
C SER A 158 -0.71 -14.02 -14.93
N PHE A 159 -1.55 -13.40 -15.75
CA PHE A 159 -2.18 -14.04 -16.90
C PHE A 159 -2.31 -13.06 -18.07
N PHE A 160 -1.79 -13.43 -19.25
CA PHE A 160 -1.99 -12.64 -20.47
C PHE A 160 -3.42 -12.79 -20.98
N VAL A 161 -4.14 -11.67 -21.10
CA VAL A 161 -5.53 -11.68 -21.58
C VAL A 161 -5.58 -11.46 -23.08
N THR A 162 -6.50 -12.16 -23.75
CA THR A 162 -6.81 -11.97 -25.17
C THR A 162 -7.99 -11.01 -25.30
N CYS A 163 -7.82 -9.91 -26.04
CA CYS A 163 -8.84 -8.92 -26.28
C CYS A 163 -9.38 -8.95 -27.71
N GLY A 164 -10.68 -8.67 -27.87
CA GLY A 164 -11.36 -8.65 -29.16
C GLY A 164 -11.96 -10.00 -29.56
N GLY A 165 -12.94 -9.96 -30.47
CA GLY A 165 -13.70 -11.15 -30.88
C GLY A 165 -14.59 -11.70 -29.76
N SER A 166 -14.52 -13.02 -29.56
CA SER A 166 -15.34 -13.77 -28.58
C SER A 166 -14.48 -14.53 -27.57
N PRO A 167 -13.64 -13.84 -26.76
CA PRO A 167 -12.76 -14.53 -25.82
C PRO A 167 -13.55 -15.34 -24.80
N GLY A 168 -12.92 -16.39 -24.29
CA GLY A 168 -13.42 -17.18 -23.19
C GLY A 168 -13.47 -16.41 -21.87
N ASN A 169 -14.15 -16.95 -20.86
CA ASN A 169 -14.15 -16.35 -19.53
C ASN A 169 -12.83 -16.62 -18.80
N LEU A 170 -12.48 -15.74 -17.87
CA LEU A 170 -11.44 -15.97 -16.88
C LEU A 170 -12.08 -16.51 -15.60
N ARG A 171 -11.29 -17.18 -14.76
CA ARG A 171 -11.74 -17.70 -13.46
C ARG A 171 -10.61 -17.66 -12.44
N SER A 172 -10.90 -17.25 -11.22
CA SER A 172 -9.97 -17.38 -10.09
C SER A 172 -10.65 -18.07 -8.92
N ASP A 173 -9.86 -18.75 -8.08
CA ASP A 173 -10.30 -19.37 -6.84
C ASP A 173 -9.96 -18.45 -5.66
N PHE A 174 -10.96 -17.74 -5.14
CA PHE A 174 -10.81 -16.75 -4.09
C PHE A 174 -10.84 -17.40 -2.70
N PRO A 175 -9.76 -17.35 -1.90
CA PRO A 175 -9.66 -18.11 -0.65
C PRO A 175 -10.59 -17.60 0.47
N ALA A 176 -11.03 -16.35 0.39
CA ALA A 176 -11.92 -15.72 1.38
C ALA A 176 -12.74 -14.58 0.76
N THR A 177 -13.90 -14.28 1.36
CA THR A 177 -14.66 -13.04 1.11
C THR A 177 -13.80 -11.83 1.47
N GLY A 178 -13.75 -10.82 0.61
CA GLY A 178 -12.94 -9.62 0.82
C GLY A 178 -12.71 -8.81 -0.46
N GLY A 179 -11.94 -7.72 -0.36
CA GLY A 179 -11.46 -6.97 -1.52
C GLY A 179 -10.35 -7.71 -2.25
N TYR A 180 -10.38 -7.68 -3.59
CA TYR A 180 -9.30 -8.15 -4.45
C TYR A 180 -8.99 -7.08 -5.49
N LYS A 181 -7.71 -6.82 -5.70
CA LYS A 181 -7.23 -5.86 -6.68
C LYS A 181 -6.92 -6.57 -7.98
N PHE A 182 -7.53 -6.09 -9.05
CA PHE A 182 -7.27 -6.48 -10.42
C PHE A 182 -6.40 -5.40 -11.04
N SER A 183 -5.21 -5.76 -11.50
CA SER A 183 -4.25 -4.87 -12.14
C SER A 183 -4.00 -5.37 -13.56
N LEU A 184 -4.36 -4.57 -14.55
CA LEU A 184 -4.13 -4.87 -15.96
C LEU A 184 -3.02 -3.95 -16.48
N ASP A 185 -1.85 -4.52 -16.75
CA ASP A 185 -0.78 -3.83 -17.46
C ASP A 185 -1.11 -3.85 -18.97
N THR A 186 -1.25 -2.66 -19.55
CA THR A 186 -1.59 -2.46 -20.97
C THR A 186 -0.45 -1.78 -21.74
N THR A 187 0.75 -1.71 -21.16
CA THR A 187 1.93 -1.14 -21.82
C THR A 187 2.29 -1.90 -23.10
N ASP A 188 2.10 -3.23 -23.11
CA ASP A 188 1.98 -4.04 -24.32
C ASP A 188 0.49 -4.31 -24.61
N GLN A 189 -0.13 -3.46 -25.43
CA GLN A 189 -1.54 -3.60 -25.78
C GLN A 189 -1.85 -4.90 -26.55
N ALA A 190 -0.85 -5.57 -27.12
CA ALA A 190 -1.04 -6.84 -27.82
C ALA A 190 -1.09 -8.02 -26.84
N ASN A 191 -0.43 -7.88 -25.69
CA ASN A 191 -0.35 -8.89 -24.64
C ASN A 191 -0.60 -8.24 -23.28
N PRO A 192 -1.79 -7.67 -23.04
CA PRO A 192 -2.09 -7.07 -21.76
C PRO A 192 -2.07 -8.15 -20.66
N GLU A 193 -1.42 -7.82 -19.55
CA GLU A 193 -1.10 -8.77 -18.49
C GLU A 193 -1.95 -8.47 -17.26
N LEU A 194 -2.76 -9.44 -16.83
CA LEU A 194 -3.64 -9.33 -15.69
C LEU A 194 -3.02 -9.99 -14.46
N THR A 195 -2.91 -9.22 -13.39
CA THR A 195 -2.57 -9.69 -12.04
C THR A 195 -3.79 -9.53 -11.14
N VAL A 196 -4.12 -10.56 -10.37
CA VAL A 196 -5.19 -10.51 -9.35
C VAL A 196 -4.58 -10.82 -8.00
N LEU A 197 -4.74 -9.93 -7.03
CA LEU A 197 -4.18 -10.11 -5.68
C LEU A 197 -5.18 -9.72 -4.59
N PRO A 198 -5.09 -10.30 -3.38
CA PRO A 198 -5.87 -9.83 -2.23
C PRO A 198 -5.59 -8.33 -1.97
N GLN A 199 -6.66 -7.56 -1.76
CA GLN A 199 -6.53 -6.20 -1.24
C GLN A 199 -6.08 -6.28 0.21
N LEU A 200 -4.94 -5.67 0.54
CA LEU A 200 -4.52 -5.49 1.93
C LEU A 200 -4.95 -4.10 2.42
N GLY A 201 -5.13 -3.96 3.73
CA GLY A 201 -5.56 -2.71 4.36
C GLY A 201 -7.03 -2.68 4.80
N ASP A 202 -7.89 -3.60 4.36
CA ASP A 202 -9.30 -3.63 4.79
C ASP A 202 -9.47 -3.97 6.29
N ALA A 203 -8.41 -4.45 6.94
CA ALA A 203 -8.39 -4.78 8.36
C ALA A 203 -8.01 -3.61 9.28
N PHE A 204 -7.77 -2.40 8.77
CA PHE A 204 -7.49 -1.24 9.62
C PHE A 204 -8.61 -1.04 10.68
N GLY A 205 -8.21 -0.78 11.92
CA GLY A 205 -9.12 -0.62 13.05
C GLY A 205 -9.66 -1.93 13.67
N THR A 206 -9.53 -3.07 12.98
CA THR A 206 -9.90 -4.40 13.53
C THR A 206 -8.69 -5.26 13.86
N THR A 207 -7.58 -5.07 13.13
CA THR A 207 -6.28 -5.65 13.41
C THR A 207 -5.31 -4.58 13.91
N THR A 208 -4.52 -4.90 14.94
CA THR A 208 -3.49 -3.99 15.46
C THR A 208 -2.48 -3.67 14.36
N THR A 209 -2.39 -2.39 14.01
CA THR A 209 -1.47 -1.86 13.02
C THR A 209 -0.25 -1.26 13.72
N PHE A 210 0.94 -1.44 13.17
CA PHE A 210 2.19 -0.94 13.74
C PHE A 210 2.96 -0.12 12.72
N VAL A 211 3.74 0.85 13.21
CA VAL A 211 4.87 1.40 12.45
C VAL A 211 6.09 0.53 12.74
N ARG A 212 6.67 -0.10 11.72
CA ARG A 212 7.78 -1.07 11.87
C ARG A 212 8.96 -0.63 11.01
N GLY A 213 10.16 -0.52 11.56
CA GLY A 213 11.32 -0.06 10.80
C GLY A 213 12.63 -0.13 11.57
N GLY A 214 13.68 0.51 11.04
CA GLY A 214 15.02 0.49 11.64
C GLY A 214 15.09 1.05 13.07
N PHE A 215 14.18 1.95 13.46
CA PHE A 215 14.12 2.54 14.81
C PHE A 215 13.54 1.60 15.88
N ASN A 216 12.96 0.46 15.48
CA ASN A 216 12.40 -0.52 16.41
C ASN A 216 12.71 -1.96 16.02
N ASP A 217 13.84 -2.18 15.31
CA ASP A 217 14.30 -3.48 14.83
C ASP A 217 13.24 -4.24 14.01
N TRP A 218 12.39 -3.51 13.29
CA TRP A 218 11.23 -4.05 12.56
C TRP A 218 10.22 -4.79 13.45
N GLY A 219 10.24 -4.52 14.77
CA GLY A 219 9.36 -5.12 15.76
C GLY A 219 7.98 -4.46 15.83
N THR A 220 7.21 -4.83 16.86
CA THR A 220 5.84 -4.36 17.12
C THR A 220 5.78 -3.29 18.21
N GLY A 221 6.90 -2.62 18.51
CA GLY A 221 7.02 -1.66 19.61
C GLY A 221 6.32 -0.32 19.41
N ASN A 222 5.71 -0.08 18.25
CA ASN A 222 4.99 1.17 17.95
C ASN A 222 3.59 0.87 17.37
N PRO A 223 2.64 0.38 18.19
CA PRO A 223 1.27 0.19 17.77
C PRO A 223 0.61 1.54 17.46
N MET A 224 -0.21 1.57 16.41
CA MET A 224 -1.04 2.70 16.04
C MET A 224 -2.41 2.58 16.69
N ILE A 225 -2.91 3.68 17.23
CA ILE A 225 -4.12 3.75 18.03
C ILE A 225 -5.12 4.66 17.33
N GLN A 226 -6.37 4.23 17.25
CA GLN A 226 -7.46 5.02 16.66
C GLN A 226 -7.73 6.29 17.46
N VAL A 227 -7.91 7.41 16.75
CA VAL A 227 -8.25 8.70 17.35
C VAL A 227 -9.75 8.89 17.40
N GLY A 228 -10.34 8.77 18.59
CA GLY A 228 -11.80 8.88 18.78
C GLY A 228 -12.56 7.91 17.86
N ASP A 229 -13.63 8.38 17.23
CA ASP A 229 -14.43 7.62 16.26
C ASP A 229 -13.96 7.85 14.79
N SER A 230 -12.76 8.40 14.57
CA SER A 230 -12.25 8.71 13.22
C SER A 230 -11.61 7.50 12.53
N ALA A 231 -11.44 7.57 11.21
CA ALA A 231 -10.64 6.62 10.43
C ALA A 231 -9.12 6.90 10.51
N VAL A 232 -8.65 7.57 11.56
CA VAL A 232 -7.23 7.95 11.72
C VAL A 232 -6.60 7.11 12.83
N LEU A 233 -5.49 6.46 12.49
CA LEU A 233 -4.63 5.74 13.43
C LEU A 233 -3.36 6.57 13.68
N GLU A 234 -2.94 6.68 14.94
CA GLU A 234 -1.76 7.47 15.30
C GLU A 234 -0.82 6.72 16.23
N THR A 235 0.48 6.95 16.04
CA THR A 235 1.50 6.56 17.01
C THR A 235 2.62 7.59 17.04
N THR A 236 3.39 7.56 18.12
CA THR A 236 4.55 8.42 18.30
C THR A 236 5.78 7.52 18.39
N VAL A 237 6.78 7.79 17.55
CA VAL A 237 8.00 7.00 17.42
C VAL A 237 9.19 7.86 17.82
N ASN A 238 10.06 7.34 18.68
CA ASN A 238 11.33 7.98 18.99
C ASN A 238 12.35 7.63 17.90
N VAL A 239 12.95 8.65 17.28
CA VAL A 239 13.91 8.48 16.18
C VAL A 239 15.21 9.22 16.49
N GLY A 240 16.31 8.72 15.94
CA GLY A 240 17.59 9.43 15.85
C GLY A 240 17.65 10.45 14.70
N ALA A 241 18.71 11.24 14.65
CA ALA A 241 18.98 12.18 13.57
C ALA A 241 19.63 11.48 12.37
N GLU A 242 18.89 10.59 11.71
CA GLU A 242 19.36 9.76 10.61
C GLU A 242 18.22 9.35 9.66
N ALA A 243 18.56 8.56 8.66
CA ALA A 243 17.59 7.97 7.74
C ALA A 243 17.12 6.61 8.24
N TYR A 244 15.83 6.35 8.14
CA TYR A 244 15.23 5.06 8.44
C TYR A 244 14.41 4.55 7.27
N GLU A 245 14.42 3.23 7.11
CA GLU A 245 13.40 2.52 6.36
C GLU A 245 12.35 1.95 7.33
N PHE A 246 11.10 1.96 6.89
CA PHE A 246 9.97 1.48 7.68
C PHE A 246 8.78 1.07 6.80
N LYS A 247 7.78 0.47 7.42
CA LYS A 247 6.48 0.10 6.85
C LYS A 247 5.37 0.31 7.86
N ILE A 248 4.14 0.32 7.35
CA ILE A 248 2.92 0.23 8.16
C ILE A 248 2.39 -1.19 8.01
N ALA A 249 2.40 -1.98 9.08
CA ALA A 249 2.04 -3.39 8.97
C ALA A 249 1.50 -3.95 10.28
N GLU A 250 0.75 -5.03 10.18
CA GLU A 250 0.44 -5.88 11.33
C GLU A 250 1.63 -6.80 11.68
N GLU A 251 1.51 -7.57 12.76
CA GLU A 251 2.56 -8.47 13.26
C GLU A 251 3.02 -9.50 12.22
N ASN A 252 2.08 -10.11 11.50
CA ASN A 252 2.33 -11.22 10.57
C ASN A 252 2.47 -10.79 9.11
N TRP A 253 2.42 -9.49 8.81
CA TRP A 253 2.54 -8.94 7.45
C TRP A 253 1.48 -9.45 6.45
N SER A 254 0.33 -9.94 6.94
CA SER A 254 -0.60 -10.70 6.11
C SER A 254 -1.79 -9.88 5.61
N THR A 255 -2.58 -9.28 6.51
CA THR A 255 -3.78 -8.49 6.15
C THR A 255 -3.48 -6.98 6.06
N ILE A 256 -2.40 -6.54 6.70
CA ILE A 256 -1.89 -5.17 6.65
C ILE A 256 -0.38 -5.21 6.42
N ASN A 257 0.04 -4.77 5.24
CA ASN A 257 1.44 -4.56 4.88
C ASN A 257 1.48 -3.46 3.83
N CYS A 258 1.91 -2.26 4.22
CA CYS A 258 1.81 -1.08 3.40
C CYS A 258 3.14 -0.33 3.34
N GLY A 259 3.46 0.13 2.13
CA GLY A 259 4.69 0.84 1.82
C GLY A 259 4.60 1.61 0.50
N GLY A 260 5.68 1.57 -0.27
CA GLY A 260 5.73 2.13 -1.61
C GLY A 260 5.28 1.15 -2.70
N PRO A 261 5.52 1.49 -3.98
CA PRO A 261 5.22 0.60 -5.10
C PRO A 261 5.86 -0.78 -4.95
N ASP A 262 5.24 -1.79 -5.55
CA ASP A 262 5.73 -3.17 -5.48
C ASP A 262 7.05 -3.32 -6.22
N TYR A 263 7.92 -4.18 -5.69
CA TYR A 263 9.23 -4.53 -6.27
C TYR A 263 10.14 -3.33 -6.62
N SER A 264 9.91 -2.17 -5.99
CA SER A 264 10.70 -0.97 -6.23
C SER A 264 11.73 -0.70 -5.13
N SER A 265 12.60 0.29 -5.37
CA SER A 265 13.42 0.88 -4.30
C SER A 265 12.53 1.53 -3.23
N PRO A 266 13.02 1.74 -1.99
CA PRO A 266 12.26 2.38 -0.94
C PRO A 266 11.68 3.73 -1.38
N MET A 267 10.38 3.94 -1.15
CA MET A 267 9.69 5.18 -1.48
C MET A 267 9.95 6.25 -0.41
N ALA A 268 10.48 7.40 -0.82
CA ALA A 268 10.72 8.51 0.10
C ALA A 268 9.40 9.13 0.59
N VAL A 269 9.27 9.30 1.91
CA VAL A 269 8.18 10.00 2.57
C VAL A 269 8.66 11.40 2.96
N ALA A 270 8.01 12.42 2.40
CA ALA A 270 8.30 13.81 2.76
C ALA A 270 7.66 14.16 4.11
N VAL A 271 8.50 14.49 5.10
CA VAL A 271 8.03 14.88 6.43
C VAL A 271 7.13 16.11 6.35
N GLY A 272 5.96 16.05 6.97
CA GLY A 272 4.93 17.09 7.03
C GLY A 272 3.93 17.06 5.87
N SER A 273 4.08 16.17 4.90
CA SER A 273 3.13 16.00 3.79
C SER A 273 2.53 14.59 3.79
N PRO A 274 1.24 14.45 3.43
CA PRO A 274 0.61 13.15 3.31
C PRO A 274 1.17 12.39 2.10
N THR A 275 1.52 11.13 2.32
CA THR A 275 1.97 10.18 1.30
C THR A 275 0.95 9.06 1.19
N THR A 276 0.44 8.82 -0.02
CA THR A 276 -0.42 7.65 -0.30
C THR A 276 0.42 6.38 -0.28
N LEU A 277 -0.03 5.35 0.43
CA LEU A 277 0.64 4.07 0.53
C LEU A 277 0.03 3.03 -0.41
N ASN A 278 0.84 2.08 -0.85
CA ASN A 278 0.38 0.84 -1.47
C ASN A 278 0.34 -0.25 -0.39
N CYS A 279 -0.84 -0.82 -0.15
CA CYS A 279 -1.01 -1.98 0.72
C CYS A 279 -1.10 -3.25 -0.12
N SER A 280 -0.06 -4.07 -0.05
CA SER A 280 0.12 -5.26 -0.88
C SER A 280 0.97 -6.28 -0.14
N ARG A 281 1.19 -7.47 -0.71
CA ARG A 281 1.99 -8.49 -0.03
C ARG A 281 3.48 -8.14 0.01
N ASN A 282 3.99 -7.42 -1.00
CA ASN A 282 5.41 -7.07 -1.12
C ASN A 282 5.65 -5.61 -1.56
N PRO A 283 5.07 -4.61 -0.86
CA PRO A 283 5.33 -3.23 -1.17
C PRO A 283 6.79 -2.94 -0.84
N SER A 284 7.41 -2.04 -1.59
CA SER A 284 8.72 -1.51 -1.21
C SER A 284 8.64 -0.83 0.17
N ASN A 285 9.78 -0.73 0.85
CA ASN A 285 9.85 0.00 2.11
C ASN A 285 9.53 1.49 1.89
N LEU A 286 9.11 2.17 2.94
CA LEU A 286 9.12 3.62 3.01
C LEU A 286 10.48 4.07 3.54
N SER A 287 10.93 5.27 3.16
CA SER A 287 12.13 5.88 3.72
C SER A 287 11.87 7.32 4.17
N ALA A 288 12.42 7.72 5.31
CA ALA A 288 12.38 9.10 5.78
C ALA A 288 13.72 9.46 6.43
N THR A 289 14.13 10.72 6.25
CA THR A 289 15.33 11.28 6.91
C THR A 289 14.91 12.29 7.97
N PHE A 290 15.36 12.08 9.21
CA PHE A 290 15.10 12.99 10.31
C PHE A 290 16.35 13.82 10.62
N ASN A 291 16.21 15.15 10.63
CA ASN A 291 17.33 16.07 10.85
C ASN A 291 17.70 16.25 12.33
N SER A 292 16.88 15.72 13.24
CA SER A 292 17.06 15.82 14.69
C SER A 292 16.47 14.61 15.37
N ALA A 293 17.11 14.14 16.45
CA ALA A 293 16.55 13.09 17.28
C ALA A 293 15.36 13.60 18.11
N GLY A 294 14.37 12.74 18.32
CA GLY A 294 13.19 13.08 19.10
C GLY A 294 11.98 12.23 18.75
N ASN A 295 10.84 12.56 19.34
CA ASN A 295 9.58 11.92 19.01
C ASN A 295 8.98 12.52 17.72
N VAL A 296 8.51 11.64 16.85
CA VAL A 296 7.87 11.95 15.57
C VAL A 296 6.51 11.28 15.55
N LYS A 297 5.50 12.03 15.09
CA LYS A 297 4.13 11.52 14.97
C LYS A 297 3.94 10.89 13.60
N PHE A 298 3.39 9.68 13.61
CA PHE A 298 2.90 8.97 12.44
C PHE A 298 1.37 8.98 12.51
N SER A 299 0.72 9.56 11.51
CA SER A 299 -0.74 9.62 11.40
C SER A 299 -1.17 8.98 10.09
N LEU A 300 -1.94 7.91 10.18
CA LEU A 300 -2.44 7.13 9.04
C LEU A 300 -3.93 7.36 8.92
N ASP A 301 -4.34 8.03 7.85
CA ASP A 301 -5.74 8.17 7.44
C ASP A 301 -6.14 6.95 6.59
N THR A 302 -7.08 6.17 7.11
CA THR A 302 -7.60 4.94 6.50
C THR A 302 -9.05 5.11 6.05
N SER A 303 -9.50 6.35 5.80
CA SER A 303 -10.84 6.62 5.25
C SER A 303 -11.04 6.03 3.85
N ASP A 304 -9.95 5.92 3.09
CA ASP A 304 -9.83 5.07 1.90
C ASP A 304 -8.85 3.93 2.24
N THR A 305 -9.36 2.73 2.51
CA THR A 305 -8.53 1.56 2.87
C THR A 305 -7.71 1.03 1.70
N ALA A 306 -8.10 1.36 0.46
CA ALA A 306 -7.36 0.96 -0.73
C ALA A 306 -6.13 1.84 -0.97
N ASN A 307 -6.20 3.11 -0.57
CA ASN A 307 -5.14 4.11 -0.74
C ASN A 307 -4.91 4.90 0.56
N PRO A 308 -4.51 4.26 1.67
CA PRO A 308 -4.38 4.96 2.94
C PRO A 308 -3.25 5.99 2.88
N ARG A 309 -3.40 7.08 3.62
CA ARG A 309 -2.50 8.24 3.54
C ARG A 309 -1.74 8.40 4.85
N LEU A 310 -0.42 8.25 4.78
CA LEU A 310 0.48 8.44 5.92
C LEU A 310 1.03 9.85 5.93
N THR A 311 0.88 10.53 7.06
CA THR A 311 1.62 11.77 7.36
C THR A 311 2.64 11.47 8.46
N VAL A 312 3.92 11.70 8.15
CA VAL A 312 5.02 11.63 9.12
C VAL A 312 5.43 13.06 9.42
N GLY A 313 5.39 13.48 10.67
CA GLY A 313 5.62 14.89 11.01
C GLY A 313 6.22 15.07 12.38
N ALA A 314 6.66 16.30 12.64
CA ALA A 314 6.75 16.79 14.01
C ALA A 314 5.44 16.45 14.74
N GLN A 315 5.50 16.39 16.07
CA GLN A 315 4.30 16.36 16.90
C GLN A 315 3.58 17.73 16.81
N GLU A 316 3.20 18.16 15.60
CA GLU A 316 2.42 19.35 15.35
C GLU A 316 0.99 19.08 15.82
N GLY A 317 0.48 19.97 16.66
CA GLY A 317 -0.93 19.96 17.05
C GLY A 317 -1.24 19.61 18.49
N VAL A 318 -0.26 19.51 19.40
CA VAL A 318 -0.57 19.84 20.79
C VAL A 318 -0.65 21.36 20.82
N ALA A 319 -1.80 21.91 20.44
CA ALA A 319 -2.04 23.35 20.46
C ALA A 319 -2.14 23.80 21.91
N TRP A 320 -1.02 23.78 22.62
CA TRP A 320 -0.92 24.27 23.97
C TRP A 320 -1.47 25.70 24.01
N GLY A 321 -2.57 25.89 24.73
CA GLY A 321 -3.29 27.15 24.83
C GLY A 321 -4.52 27.29 23.92
N SER A 322 -4.87 26.30 23.08
CA SER A 322 -6.17 26.26 22.37
C SER A 322 -7.29 25.69 23.24
N VAL A 323 -6.94 24.80 24.17
CA VAL A 323 -7.83 24.20 25.18
C VAL A 323 -7.14 24.20 26.55
N PRO A 324 -7.91 24.18 27.64
CA PRO A 324 -7.36 23.90 28.97
C PRO A 324 -6.61 22.56 29.02
N VAL A 325 -5.45 22.55 29.67
CA VAL A 325 -4.61 21.36 29.87
C VAL A 325 -4.43 21.12 31.35
N PHE A 326 -4.43 19.87 31.77
CA PHE A 326 -4.46 19.50 33.17
C PHE A 326 -3.38 18.47 33.48
N ILE A 327 -2.88 18.51 34.72
CA ILE A 327 -2.22 17.34 35.31
C ILE A 327 -3.33 16.43 35.84
N ARG A 328 -3.46 15.21 35.31
CA ARG A 328 -4.55 14.27 35.65
C ARG A 328 -3.95 12.97 36.16
N GLY A 329 -4.30 12.52 37.36
CA GLY A 329 -3.73 11.30 37.93
C GLY A 329 -4.44 10.83 39.19
N GLY A 330 -3.86 9.81 39.84
CA GLY A 330 -4.45 9.20 41.04
C GLY A 330 -4.59 10.15 42.24
N PHE A 331 -3.87 11.28 42.26
CA PHE A 331 -3.98 12.30 43.32
C PHE A 331 -5.12 13.30 43.12
N ASN A 332 -5.80 13.29 41.96
CA ASN A 332 -6.95 14.15 41.68
C ASN A 332 -8.05 13.40 40.93
N ASP A 333 -8.16 12.09 41.16
CA ASP A 333 -9.15 11.18 40.56
C ASP A 333 -9.20 11.23 39.02
N TRP A 334 -8.05 11.52 38.38
CA TRP A 334 -7.95 11.75 36.94
C TRP A 334 -8.84 12.88 36.41
N GLY A 335 -9.28 13.79 37.28
CA GLY A 335 -10.14 14.92 36.97
C GLY A 335 -9.38 16.13 36.41
N THR A 336 -10.12 17.20 36.13
CA THR A 336 -9.63 18.47 35.56
C THR A 336 -9.34 19.54 36.63
N GLY A 337 -9.20 19.15 37.90
CA GLY A 337 -9.00 20.09 39.02
C GLY A 337 -7.61 20.74 39.08
N SER A 338 -6.66 20.30 38.25
CA SER A 338 -5.27 20.77 38.26
C SER A 338 -4.87 21.34 36.90
N GLU A 339 -5.54 22.42 36.51
CA GLU A 339 -5.28 23.14 35.27
C GLU A 339 -3.89 23.77 35.26
N LEU A 340 -3.19 23.60 34.14
CA LEU A 340 -1.93 24.23 33.83
C LEU A 340 -2.18 25.64 33.29
N THR A 341 -1.41 26.58 33.79
CA THR A 341 -1.46 27.99 33.39
C THR A 341 -0.16 28.39 32.70
N ALA A 342 -0.24 29.23 31.68
CA ALA A 342 0.94 29.70 30.98
C ALA A 342 1.86 30.51 31.91
N ALA A 343 3.14 30.15 31.96
CA ALA A 343 4.19 30.77 32.74
C ALA A 343 5.41 31.02 31.83
N GLY A 344 5.36 32.11 31.05
CA GLY A 344 6.38 32.39 30.04
C GLY A 344 6.26 31.46 28.84
N SER A 345 7.30 30.68 28.54
CA SER A 345 7.31 29.65 27.47
C SER A 345 6.77 28.29 27.94
N ASN A 346 6.46 28.14 29.22
CA ASN A 346 6.10 26.88 29.86
C ASN A 346 4.67 26.94 30.40
N TYR A 347 4.16 25.79 30.83
CA TYR A 347 2.87 25.64 31.48
C TYR A 347 3.06 25.09 32.89
N GLN A 348 2.44 25.72 33.89
CA GLN A 348 2.67 25.39 35.29
C GLN A 348 1.38 25.27 36.10
N THR A 349 1.37 24.32 37.05
CA THR A 349 0.36 24.24 38.11
C THR A 349 1.01 23.76 39.40
N SER A 350 0.35 24.00 40.54
CA SER A 350 0.81 23.55 41.85
C SER A 350 -0.28 22.74 42.54
N ILE A 351 0.08 21.58 43.07
CA ILE A 351 -0.88 20.61 43.62
C ILE A 351 -0.41 20.21 45.01
N ILE A 352 -1.34 20.16 45.97
CA ILE A 352 -1.10 19.56 47.28
C ILE A 352 -1.24 18.05 47.13
N ILE A 353 -0.15 17.31 47.36
CA ILE A 353 -0.09 15.86 47.15
C ILE A 353 0.48 15.19 48.41
N GLY A 354 -0.11 14.06 48.80
CA GLY A 354 0.39 13.23 49.90
C GLY A 354 1.55 12.33 49.47
N ALA A 355 2.34 11.85 50.43
CA ALA A 355 3.43 10.92 50.17
C ALA A 355 2.88 9.55 49.72
N SER A 356 3.09 9.22 48.45
CA SER A 356 2.72 7.92 47.85
C SER A 356 3.34 7.78 46.45
N GLY A 357 3.20 6.60 45.86
CA GLY A 357 3.30 6.42 44.41
C GLY A 357 2.00 6.80 43.72
N TYR A 358 2.11 7.43 42.55
CA TYR A 358 0.98 7.81 41.71
C TYR A 358 1.28 7.56 40.24
N GLU A 359 0.22 7.34 39.47
CA GLU A 359 0.22 7.47 38.03
C GLU A 359 -0.51 8.75 37.62
N PHE A 360 -0.05 9.38 36.55
CA PHE A 360 -0.64 10.60 36.01
C PHE A 360 -0.28 10.82 34.54
N LYS A 361 -0.93 11.81 33.93
CA LYS A 361 -0.71 12.29 32.57
C LYS A 361 -0.84 13.82 32.53
N VAL A 362 -0.35 14.41 31.44
CA VAL A 362 -0.66 15.79 31.08
C VAL A 362 -1.64 15.77 29.91
N ALA A 363 -2.88 16.20 30.13
CA ALA A 363 -3.92 15.98 29.13
C ALA A 363 -5.00 17.06 29.15
N ALA A 364 -5.65 17.27 28.01
CA ALA A 364 -6.89 18.02 27.89
C ALA A 364 -8.06 17.23 28.49
N GLU A 365 -9.22 17.88 28.65
CA GLU A 365 -10.43 17.23 29.18
C GLU A 365 -10.89 16.06 28.30
N ASP A 366 -10.84 16.25 26.97
CA ASP A 366 -11.28 15.32 25.95
C ASP A 366 -10.31 14.16 25.65
N TRP A 367 -9.13 14.14 26.29
CA TRP A 367 -8.03 13.18 26.06
C TRP A 367 -7.51 13.07 24.62
N SER A 368 -8.06 13.81 23.67
CA SER A 368 -7.79 13.68 22.24
C SER A 368 -7.05 14.89 21.70
N THR A 369 -7.30 16.08 22.26
CA THR A 369 -6.56 17.29 21.87
C THR A 369 -5.14 17.27 22.43
N ILE A 370 -4.99 16.92 23.71
CA ILE A 370 -3.69 16.79 24.39
C ILE A 370 -3.74 15.54 25.27
N ASN A 371 -2.78 14.63 25.09
CA ASN A 371 -2.61 13.45 25.94
C ASN A 371 -1.14 13.04 25.93
N CYS A 372 -0.43 13.47 26.97
CA CYS A 372 1.00 13.27 27.14
C CYS A 372 1.28 12.36 28.34
N GLY A 373 2.17 11.41 28.12
CA GLY A 373 2.53 10.36 29.06
C GLY A 373 4.01 9.98 28.96
N GLY A 374 4.35 8.79 29.46
CA GLY A 374 5.69 8.23 29.37
C GLY A 374 5.96 7.55 28.03
N ALA A 375 7.24 7.29 27.73
CA ALA A 375 7.61 6.34 26.70
C ALA A 375 7.43 4.90 27.21
N ASP A 376 7.33 3.92 26.30
CA ASP A 376 7.30 2.51 26.70
C ASP A 376 8.57 2.13 27.47
N GLY A 377 8.39 1.43 28.60
CA GLY A 377 9.49 1.03 29.49
C GLY A 377 10.12 2.18 30.29
N MET A 378 9.56 3.38 30.25
CA MET A 378 10.02 4.52 31.04
C MET A 378 9.88 4.26 32.54
N GLY A 379 10.94 4.56 33.30
CA GLY A 379 10.90 4.54 34.77
C GLY A 379 10.11 5.71 35.38
N PRO A 380 9.90 5.73 36.71
CA PRO A 380 9.20 6.83 37.37
C PRO A 380 9.89 8.17 37.15
N VAL A 381 9.10 9.23 36.96
CA VAL A 381 9.53 10.63 36.87
C VAL A 381 10.29 11.00 38.15
N PRO A 382 11.59 11.32 38.07
CA PRO A 382 12.36 11.77 39.22
C PRO A 382 12.01 13.21 39.61
N VAL A 383 11.68 13.41 40.89
CA VAL A 383 11.43 14.75 41.45
C VAL A 383 12.66 15.65 41.25
N GLY A 384 12.42 16.85 40.74
CA GLY A 384 13.41 17.91 40.53
C GLY A 384 14.22 17.79 39.23
N THR A 385 13.98 16.77 38.41
CA THR A 385 14.73 16.54 37.16
C THR A 385 13.81 16.63 35.94
N PRO A 386 14.19 17.41 34.91
CA PRO A 386 13.43 17.46 33.65
C PRO A 386 13.35 16.09 33.01
N THR A 387 12.15 15.70 32.62
CA THR A 387 11.84 14.39 32.06
C THR A 387 11.10 14.57 30.75
N VAL A 388 11.61 14.00 29.65
CA VAL A 388 10.93 14.05 28.35
C VAL A 388 9.63 13.26 28.44
N ILE A 389 8.53 13.87 28.01
CA ILE A 389 7.21 13.23 27.89
C ILE A 389 6.83 13.09 26.42
N SER A 390 6.00 12.10 26.11
CA SER A 390 5.53 11.83 24.75
C SER A 390 4.04 12.10 24.66
N CYS A 391 3.58 12.88 23.68
CA CYS A 391 2.16 13.08 23.45
C CYS A 391 1.69 12.31 22.21
N GLY A 392 0.47 11.79 22.28
CA GLY A 392 -0.14 11.02 21.21
C GLY A 392 -1.54 10.56 21.60
N ALA A 393 -2.16 9.71 20.78
CA ALA A 393 -3.51 9.24 21.02
C ALA A 393 -3.69 8.61 22.41
N ASN A 394 -2.74 7.76 22.84
CA ASN A 394 -2.77 7.17 24.18
C ASN A 394 -1.38 6.67 24.66
N PRO A 395 -0.44 7.56 25.00
CA PRO A 395 0.83 7.15 25.59
C PRO A 395 0.63 6.44 26.94
N PRO A 396 1.57 5.59 27.39
CA PRO A 396 1.59 5.05 28.75
C PRO A 396 1.48 6.15 29.84
N ASN A 397 0.94 5.80 31.01
CA ASN A 397 0.91 6.71 32.16
C ASN A 397 2.34 7.04 32.63
N LEU A 398 2.55 8.26 33.13
CA LEU A 398 3.75 8.60 33.89
C LEU A 398 3.59 8.07 35.32
N ALA A 399 4.62 7.44 35.86
CA ALA A 399 4.69 7.09 37.27
C ALA A 399 5.51 8.13 38.05
N ILE A 400 5.18 8.41 39.31
CA ILE A 400 5.98 9.26 40.19
C ILE A 400 5.85 8.80 41.64
N THR A 401 6.92 8.95 42.42
CA THR A 401 6.90 8.77 43.88
C THR A 401 7.06 10.11 44.56
N ILE A 402 6.06 10.52 45.34
CA ILE A 402 6.07 11.73 46.16
C ILE A 402 6.67 11.39 47.53
N PRO A 403 7.83 11.98 47.90
CA PRO A 403 8.56 11.56 49.10
C PRO A 403 7.97 12.05 50.42
N ALA A 404 7.20 13.14 50.41
CA ALA A 404 6.59 13.73 51.60
C ALA A 404 5.31 14.47 51.22
N ASP A 405 4.37 14.57 52.15
CA ASP A 405 3.19 15.43 52.00
C ASP A 405 3.64 16.87 51.75
N GLY A 406 3.12 17.51 50.71
CA GLY A 406 3.53 18.86 50.38
C GLY A 406 2.85 19.43 49.14
N THR A 407 3.23 20.66 48.80
CA THR A 407 2.84 21.28 47.53
C THR A 407 3.95 21.02 46.51
N TYR A 408 3.57 20.55 45.33
CA TYR A 408 4.49 20.27 44.24
C TYR A 408 4.11 21.08 43.00
N SER A 409 5.10 21.73 42.39
CA SER A 409 4.96 22.43 41.12
C SER A 409 5.22 21.45 39.98
N PHE A 410 4.32 21.42 39.01
CA PHE A 410 4.47 20.70 37.75
C PHE A 410 4.73 21.74 36.67
N ASP A 411 5.91 21.69 36.06
CA ASP A 411 6.35 22.61 35.01
C ASP A 411 6.54 21.85 33.71
N VAL A 412 5.76 22.21 32.68
CA VAL A 412 5.81 21.61 31.36
C VAL A 412 6.44 22.60 30.39
N ASP A 413 7.67 22.31 29.99
CA ASP A 413 8.39 23.07 28.98
C ASP A 413 8.06 22.50 27.59
N ILE A 414 7.49 23.35 26.74
CA ILE A 414 7.04 23.02 25.38
C ILE A 414 7.88 23.73 24.31
N THR A 415 9.02 24.31 24.68
CA THR A 415 9.92 25.01 23.74
C THR A 415 10.39 24.09 22.62
N ASN A 416 10.51 22.79 22.89
CA ASN A 416 10.63 21.75 21.88
C ASN A 416 9.33 20.93 21.82
N PRO A 417 8.42 21.20 20.87
CA PRO A 417 7.13 20.51 20.80
C PRO A 417 7.23 19.02 20.46
N ASN A 418 8.37 18.56 19.92
CA ASN A 418 8.63 17.15 19.67
C ASN A 418 9.09 16.41 20.93
N ASN A 419 9.77 17.11 21.85
CA ASN A 419 10.27 16.53 23.10
C ASN A 419 9.91 17.46 24.27
N PRO A 420 8.62 17.66 24.58
CA PRO A 420 8.23 18.45 25.74
C PRO A 420 8.82 17.80 27.00
N THR A 421 9.19 18.62 27.98
CA THR A 421 9.73 18.11 29.25
C THR A 421 8.84 18.50 30.41
N LEU A 422 8.67 17.57 31.35
CA LEU A 422 8.01 17.79 32.62
C LEU A 422 9.05 17.81 33.73
N THR A 423 9.00 18.83 34.58
CA THR A 423 9.74 18.90 35.84
C THR A 423 8.77 19.00 37.01
N VAL A 424 8.92 18.13 38.01
CA VAL A 424 8.11 18.17 39.24
C VAL A 424 8.98 18.58 40.42
N THR A 425 8.73 19.73 41.04
CA THR A 425 9.54 20.25 42.16
C THR A 425 8.72 20.47 43.42
N PRO A 426 9.23 20.12 44.62
CA PRO A 426 8.60 20.53 45.87
C PRO A 426 8.70 22.06 46.03
N GLN A 427 7.64 22.68 46.56
CA GLN A 427 7.60 24.12 46.87
C GLN A 427 8.04 24.44 48.30
#